data_AF-A0A2T9ZFZ9-F1
#
_entry.id   AF-A0A2T9ZFZ9-F1
#
_cell.length_a   1.000
_cell.length_b   1.000
_cell.length_c   1.000
_cell.angle_alpha   90.00
_cell.angle_beta   90.00
_cell.angle_gamma   90.00
#
_symmetry.space_group_name_H-M   'P 1'
#
loop_
_entity.id
_entity.type
_entity.pdbx_description
1 polymer ?
#
loop_
_entity_poly.entity_id
_entity_poly.type
_entity_poly.pdbx_seq_one_letter_code
_entity_poly.pdbx_strand_id
1 'polypeptide(L)'
;MKVLSIFSVLSFLAISQSSSIPDENMAKRQYVGSPCSPEGRTMCPKDYQHFYMHCVNGKWMQRDNPPGTKCVDDYANKRHLFQFD
;
A
#
# COMPACT_ATOMS: atom_id res chain seq x y z
N MET A 1 -5.91 61.04 -7.85
CA MET A 1 -5.21 59.92 -8.50
C MET A 1 -5.96 58.65 -8.18
N LYS A 2 -6.55 57.98 -9.18
CA LYS A 2 -7.33 56.75 -9.03
C LYS A 2 -6.35 55.57 -9.21
N VAL A 3 -6.13 54.78 -8.16
CA VAL A 3 -5.32 53.57 -8.25
C VAL A 3 -6.28 52.38 -8.25
N LEU A 4 -6.56 51.86 -9.44
CA LEU A 4 -7.33 50.63 -9.62
C LEU A 4 -6.37 49.45 -9.39
N SER A 5 -6.50 48.82 -8.23
CA SER A 5 -5.77 47.61 -7.87
C SER A 5 -6.50 46.41 -8.49
N ILE A 6 -5.92 45.84 -9.55
CA ILE A 6 -6.46 44.66 -10.24
C ILE A 6 -5.69 43.44 -9.71
N PHE A 7 -6.09 42.93 -8.55
CA PHE A 7 -5.63 41.62 -8.10
C PHE A 7 -6.43 40.54 -8.82
N SER A 8 -5.92 40.12 -9.97
CA SER A 8 -6.34 38.91 -10.67
C SER A 8 -5.70 37.71 -9.97
N VAL A 9 -6.46 37.06 -9.08
CA VAL A 9 -6.07 35.77 -8.52
C VAL A 9 -6.93 34.72 -9.22
N LEU A 10 -6.37 34.12 -10.28
CA LEU A 10 -6.90 32.89 -10.86
C LEU A 10 -6.77 31.78 -9.81
N SER A 11 -7.83 31.59 -9.04
CA SER A 11 -8.01 30.40 -8.21
C SER A 11 -8.24 29.20 -9.12
N PHE A 12 -7.16 28.51 -9.48
CA PHE A 12 -7.26 27.16 -10.02
C PHE A 12 -7.80 26.25 -8.92
N LEU A 13 -9.11 26.03 -8.92
CA LEU A 13 -9.73 24.90 -8.24
C LEU A 13 -9.15 23.64 -8.91
N ALA A 14 -8.14 23.05 -8.28
CA ALA A 14 -7.69 21.71 -8.60
C ALA A 14 -8.86 20.77 -8.27
N ILE A 15 -9.64 20.42 -9.29
CA ILE A 15 -10.63 19.37 -9.21
C ILE A 15 -9.83 18.06 -9.09
N SER A 16 -9.54 17.64 -7.86
CA SER A 16 -9.12 16.26 -7.60
C SER A 16 -10.32 15.36 -7.82
N GLN A 17 -10.59 15.05 -9.10
CA GLN A 17 -11.47 13.94 -9.48
C GLN A 17 -10.75 12.66 -9.07
N SER A 18 -11.02 12.18 -7.85
CA SER A 18 -10.70 10.81 -7.47
C SER A 18 -11.60 9.89 -8.29
N SER A 19 -11.13 9.52 -9.49
CA SER A 19 -11.76 8.50 -10.30
C SER A 19 -11.69 7.17 -9.55
N SER A 20 -12.84 6.71 -9.08
CA SER A 20 -13.01 5.34 -8.60
C SER A 20 -12.90 4.40 -9.80
N ILE A 21 -11.77 3.72 -9.95
CA ILE A 21 -11.63 2.61 -10.89
C ILE A 21 -11.89 1.32 -10.11
N PRO A 22 -12.97 0.57 -10.38
CA PRO A 22 -13.13 -0.78 -9.87
C PRO A 22 -12.38 -1.70 -10.82
N ASP A 23 -11.11 -1.94 -10.55
CA ASP A 23 -10.34 -3.00 -11.21
C ASP A 23 -9.67 -3.83 -10.12
N GLU A 24 -10.11 -5.07 -9.98
CA GLU A 24 -9.63 -6.05 -9.00
C GLU A 24 -8.11 -6.30 -9.13
N ASN A 25 -7.50 -5.92 -10.26
CA ASN A 25 -6.04 -5.94 -10.45
C ASN A 25 -5.30 -4.77 -9.77
N MET A 26 -5.99 -3.71 -9.35
CA MET A 26 -5.39 -2.57 -8.64
C MET A 26 -5.17 -2.87 -7.16
N ALA A 27 -5.97 -3.76 -6.55
CA ALA A 27 -5.79 -4.17 -5.16
C ALA A 27 -4.42 -4.87 -4.95
N LYS A 28 -3.95 -5.61 -5.96
CA LYS A 28 -2.67 -6.35 -5.96
C LYS A 28 -1.43 -5.45 -5.82
N ARG A 29 -1.55 -4.15 -6.14
CA ARG A 29 -0.44 -3.17 -6.16
C ARG A 29 -0.51 -2.14 -5.03
N GLN A 30 -1.57 -2.09 -4.23
CA GLN A 30 -1.80 -0.97 -3.33
C GLN A 30 -0.74 -0.82 -2.22
N TYR A 31 -0.11 -1.92 -1.79
CA TYR A 31 0.89 -1.86 -0.73
C TYR A 31 2.33 -1.76 -1.24
N VAL A 32 2.65 -2.24 -2.44
CA VAL A 32 4.05 -2.28 -2.90
C VAL A 32 4.60 -0.86 -3.06
N GLY A 33 5.72 -0.59 -2.39
CA GLY A 33 6.36 0.72 -2.37
C GLY A 33 5.76 1.72 -1.39
N SER A 34 4.61 1.41 -0.78
CA SER A 34 4.02 2.24 0.28
C SER A 34 4.88 2.22 1.55
N PRO A 35 4.91 3.31 2.33
CA PRO A 35 5.77 3.39 3.50
C PRO A 35 5.39 2.35 4.57
N CYS A 36 6.39 1.82 5.24
CA CYS A 36 6.24 0.87 6.34
C CYS A 36 7.20 1.16 7.48
N SER A 37 6.79 0.76 8.68
CA SER A 37 7.62 0.81 9.89
C SER A 37 7.15 -0.29 10.85
N PRO A 38 8.05 -1.01 11.53
CA PRO A 38 9.51 -0.98 11.44
C PRO A 38 10.06 -1.86 10.30
N GLU A 39 11.33 -1.65 9.97
CA GLU A 39 12.11 -2.51 9.06
C GLU A 39 12.06 -3.99 9.49
N GLY A 40 12.01 -4.91 8.53
CA GLY A 40 11.94 -6.35 8.80
C GLY A 40 10.54 -6.85 9.16
N ARG A 41 9.55 -5.96 9.31
CA ARG A 41 8.16 -6.37 9.56
C ARG A 41 7.63 -7.18 8.38
N THR A 42 6.92 -8.26 8.69
CA THR A 42 6.18 -9.09 7.74
C THR A 42 4.68 -8.83 7.87
N MET A 43 3.92 -9.03 6.80
CA MET A 43 2.46 -9.02 6.80
C MET A 43 1.97 -10.12 5.86
N CYS A 44 0.99 -10.91 6.32
CA CYS A 44 0.32 -11.95 5.54
C CYS A 44 -1.05 -11.44 5.05
N PRO A 45 -1.15 -10.86 3.84
CA PRO A 45 -2.43 -10.38 3.34
C PRO A 45 -3.39 -11.55 3.05
N LYS A 46 -4.60 -11.49 3.61
CA LYS A 46 -5.58 -12.60 3.58
C LYS A 46 -6.03 -13.00 2.18
N ASP A 47 -6.07 -12.05 1.25
CA ASP A 47 -6.56 -12.28 -0.12
C ASP A 47 -5.51 -12.95 -1.02
N TYR A 48 -4.29 -13.16 -0.53
CA TYR A 48 -3.16 -13.59 -1.35
C TYR A 48 -2.34 -14.70 -0.69
N GLN A 49 -2.59 -15.94 -1.13
CA GLN A 49 -1.96 -17.12 -0.54
C GLN A 49 -0.56 -17.43 -1.08
N HIS A 50 -0.10 -16.76 -2.14
CA HIS A 50 1.17 -17.07 -2.80
C HIS A 50 2.32 -16.11 -2.46
N PHE A 51 2.04 -15.01 -1.77
CA PHE A 51 3.05 -14.03 -1.40
C PHE A 51 2.83 -13.46 0.00
N TYR A 52 3.87 -12.83 0.53
CA TYR A 52 3.84 -12.04 1.74
C TYR A 52 4.43 -10.65 1.48
N MET A 53 4.15 -9.72 2.39
CA MET A 53 4.73 -8.39 2.35
C MET A 53 5.86 -8.28 3.38
N HIS A 54 6.99 -7.72 2.97
CA HIS A 54 8.16 -7.50 3.81
C HIS A 54 8.57 -6.03 3.76
N CYS A 55 8.70 -5.40 4.92
CA CYS A 55 9.18 -4.03 5.04
C CYS A 55 10.69 -3.99 4.83
N VAL A 56 11.12 -3.40 3.70
CA VAL A 56 12.53 -3.25 3.33
C VAL A 56 12.84 -1.79 3.01
N ASN A 57 13.84 -1.22 3.65
CA ASN A 57 14.20 0.19 3.63
C ASN A 57 12.99 1.13 3.83
N GLY A 58 12.13 0.80 4.79
CA GLY A 58 10.92 1.59 5.10
C GLY A 58 9.85 1.57 4.02
N LYS A 59 9.91 0.61 3.07
CA LYS A 59 8.88 0.39 2.04
C LYS A 59 8.43 -1.05 1.99
N TRP A 60 7.13 -1.25 1.78
CA TRP A 60 6.58 -2.58 1.62
C TRP A 60 7.02 -3.18 0.28
N MET A 61 7.60 -4.38 0.34
CA MET A 61 7.97 -5.16 -0.84
C MET A 61 7.23 -6.49 -0.82
N GLN A 62 6.72 -6.89 -1.98
CA GLN A 62 6.15 -8.22 -2.15
C GLN A 62 7.26 -9.25 -2.28
N ARG A 63 7.09 -10.40 -1.64
CA ARG A 63 7.99 -11.56 -1.69
C ARG A 63 7.17 -12.81 -1.88
N ASP A 64 7.67 -13.74 -2.68
CA ASP A 64 7.01 -15.03 -2.87
C ASP A 64 7.08 -15.84 -1.58
N ASN A 65 6.01 -16.58 -1.29
CA ASN A 65 6.04 -17.56 -0.21
C ASN A 65 7.00 -18.69 -0.59
N PRO A 66 7.60 -19.38 0.40
CA PRO A 66 8.28 -20.65 0.15
C PRO A 66 7.37 -21.60 -0.65
N PRO A 67 7.94 -22.43 -1.54
CA PRO A 67 7.15 -23.31 -2.40
C PRO A 67 6.16 -24.19 -1.62
N GLY A 68 4.90 -24.19 -2.07
CA GLY A 68 3.83 -24.98 -1.45
C GLY A 68 3.30 -24.45 -0.12
N THR A 69 3.65 -23.22 0.27
CA THR A 69 3.22 -22.63 1.54
C THR A 69 2.41 -21.35 1.37
N LYS A 70 1.55 -21.08 2.37
CA LYS A 70 0.87 -19.80 2.59
C LYS A 70 1.40 -19.09 3.83
N CYS A 71 1.52 -17.76 3.75
CA CYS A 71 1.79 -16.90 4.89
C CYS A 71 0.55 -16.84 5.80
N VAL A 72 0.71 -17.09 7.10
CA VAL A 72 -0.37 -17.04 8.10
C VAL A 72 0.05 -16.20 9.30
N ASP A 73 -0.84 -15.31 9.74
CA ASP A 73 -0.67 -14.57 11.00
C ASP A 73 -1.03 -15.47 12.20
N ASP A 74 -0.05 -15.79 13.03
CA ASP A 74 -0.24 -16.44 14.33
C ASP A 74 -0.42 -15.36 15.40
N TYR A 75 -1.64 -14.84 15.51
CA TYR A 75 -1.99 -13.78 16.46
C TYR A 75 -1.77 -14.18 17.92
N ALA A 76 -1.91 -15.47 18.26
CA ALA A 76 -1.71 -15.97 19.60
C ALA A 76 -0.25 -15.82 20.05
N ASN A 77 0.69 -16.03 19.13
CA ASN A 77 2.12 -15.97 19.41
C ASN A 77 2.81 -14.73 18.81
N LYS A 78 2.05 -13.80 18.22
CA LYS A 78 2.54 -12.56 17.58
C LYS A 78 3.66 -12.82 16.56
N ARG A 79 3.49 -13.83 15.71
CA ARG A 79 4.46 -14.22 14.68
C ARG A 79 3.78 -14.52 13.35
N HIS A 80 4.58 -14.58 12.29
CA HIS A 80 4.13 -15.00 10.96
C HIS A 80 4.70 -16.39 10.68
N LEU A 81 3.88 -17.26 10.09
CA LEU A 81 4.23 -18.63 9.76
C LEU A 81 4.03 -18.89 8.26
N PHE A 82 4.80 -19.83 7.72
CA PHE A 82 4.57 -20.37 6.38
C PHE A 82 4.06 -21.81 6.53
N GLN A 83 2.79 -22.02 6.24
CA GLN A 83 2.12 -23.32 6.40
C GLN A 83 1.86 -23.93 5.03
N PHE A 84 2.02 -25.24 4.90
CA PHE A 84 1.62 -25.93 3.68
C PHE A 84 0.11 -25.82 3.48
N ASP A 85 -0.31 -25.61 2.23
CA ASP A 85 -1.72 -25.67 1.82
C ASP A 85 -2.26 -27.11 1.82
#